data_AF-A0A8J8FJN5-F1
#
_entry.id   AF-A0A8J8FJN5-F1
#
_cell.length_a   1.000
_cell.length_b   1.000
_cell.length_c   1.000
_cell.angle_alpha   90.00
_cell.angle_beta   90.00
_cell.angle_gamma   90.00
#
_symmetry.space_group_name_H-M   'P 1'
#
loop_
_entity.id
_entity.type
_entity.pdbx_description
1 polymer ?
#
loop_
_entity_poly.entity_id
_entity_poly.type
_entity_poly.pdbx_seq_one_letter_code
_entity_poly.pdbx_strand_id
1 'polypeptide(L)'
;MYEYAPQIITTIGLSLDIFGAYLLANEITNEFEGEMYLNSSIGCGETLRPIKTVEFTSWEIKHKASLRYGLSLLSLGFFLQGTGIWI
;
A
#
# COMPACT_ATOMS: atom_id res chain seq x y z
N MET A 1 -35.96 5.60 9.08
CA MET A 1 -34.58 5.98 8.68
C MET A 1 -33.50 5.05 9.24
N TYR A 2 -33.67 4.44 10.43
CA TYR A 2 -32.66 3.53 11.01
C TYR A 2 -32.59 2.13 10.40
N GLU A 3 -33.63 1.66 9.68
CA GLU A 3 -33.67 0.32 9.06
C GLU A 3 -32.60 0.08 7.98
N TYR A 4 -32.18 1.16 7.28
CA TYR A 4 -31.22 1.06 6.18
C TYR A 4 -29.77 1.37 6.61
N ALA A 5 -29.57 1.85 7.84
CA ALA A 5 -28.25 2.20 8.35
C ALA A 5 -27.21 1.06 8.24
N PRO A 6 -27.51 -0.19 8.63
CA PRO A 6 -26.52 -1.28 8.53
C PRO A 6 -26.20 -1.64 7.07
N GLN A 7 -27.18 -1.59 6.17
CA GLN A 7 -26.99 -1.85 4.74
C GLN A 7 -26.13 -0.77 4.07
N ILE A 8 -26.32 0.50 4.44
CA ILE A 8 -25.52 1.61 3.94
C ILE A 8 -24.07 1.49 4.44
N ILE A 9 -23.89 1.22 5.73
CA ILE A 9 -22.55 1.07 6.35
C ILE A 9 -21.78 -0.09 5.71
N THR A 10 -22.42 -1.23 5.54
CA THR A 10 -21.81 -2.41 4.91
C THR A 10 -21.50 -2.17 3.42
N THR A 11 -22.38 -1.50 2.68
CA THR A 11 -22.15 -1.17 1.25
C THR A 11 -20.99 -0.18 1.09
N ILE A 12 -20.90 0.83 1.96
CA ILE A 12 -19.76 1.77 1.98
C ILE A 12 -18.47 1.03 2.34
N GLY A 13 -18.50 0.17 3.36
CA GLY A 13 -17.35 -0.64 3.73
C GLY A 13 -16.86 -1.54 2.59
N LEU A 14 -17.79 -2.19 1.88
CA LEU A 14 -17.46 -3.02 0.71
C LEU A 14 -16.83 -2.21 -0.43
N SER A 15 -17.35 -1.00 -0.66
CA SER A 15 -16.83 -0.11 -1.70
C SER A 15 -15.40 0.36 -1.37
N LEU A 16 -15.14 0.66 -0.10
CA LEU A 16 -13.81 1.01 0.40
C LEU A 16 -12.83 -0.17 0.26
N ASP A 17 -13.28 -1.39 0.53
CA ASP A 17 -12.44 -2.58 0.38
C ASP A 17 -12.08 -2.84 -1.08
N ILE A 18 -13.05 -2.76 -2.00
CA ILE A 18 -12.79 -2.94 -3.45
C ILE A 18 -11.79 -1.90 -3.93
N PHE A 19 -11.97 -0.63 -3.55
CA PHE A 19 -11.08 0.45 -3.95
C PHE A 19 -9.69 0.32 -3.32
N GLY A 20 -9.61 -0.04 -2.04
CA GLY A 20 -8.37 -0.31 -1.33
C GLY A 20 -7.59 -1.47 -1.95
N ALA A 21 -8.28 -2.57 -2.31
CA ALA A 21 -7.70 -3.73 -2.99
C ALA A 21 -7.19 -3.36 -4.38
N TYR A 22 -7.93 -2.56 -5.14
CA TYR A 22 -7.51 -2.09 -6.45
C TYR A 22 -6.24 -1.23 -6.37
N LEU A 23 -6.17 -0.28 -5.44
CA LEU A 23 -4.97 0.52 -5.23
C LEU A 23 -3.78 -0.33 -4.83
N LEU A 24 -3.98 -1.29 -3.91
CA LEU A 24 -2.92 -2.19 -3.46
C LEU A 24 -2.41 -3.06 -4.62
N ALA A 25 -3.32 -3.62 -5.43
CA ALA A 25 -2.97 -4.43 -6.59
C ALA A 25 -2.20 -3.60 -7.63
N ASN A 26 -2.68 -2.40 -7.96
CA ASN A 26 -2.02 -1.50 -8.90
C ASN A 26 -0.62 -1.10 -8.42
N GLU A 27 -0.46 -0.86 -7.12
CA GLU A 27 0.84 -0.54 -6.52
C GLU A 27 1.78 -1.75 -6.57
N ILE A 28 1.31 -2.95 -6.20
CA ILE A 28 2.13 -4.18 -6.24
C ILE A 28 2.58 -4.50 -7.66
N THR A 29 1.73 -4.28 -8.68
CA THR A 29 2.10 -4.50 -10.08
C THR A 29 3.03 -3.41 -10.63
N ASN A 30 3.11 -2.25 -9.98
CA ASN A 30 4.07 -1.21 -10.33
C ASN A 30 5.41 -1.55 -9.68
N GLU A 31 6.22 -2.33 -10.39
CA GLU A 31 7.61 -2.56 -10.00
C GLU A 31 8.50 -1.39 -10.44
N PHE A 32 9.60 -1.18 -9.73
CA PHE A 32 10.57 -0.14 -10.08
C PHE A 32 11.36 -0.54 -11.34
N GLU A 33 11.13 0.16 -12.45
CA GLU A 33 11.85 -0.05 -13.71
C GLU A 33 13.21 0.69 -13.77
N GLY A 34 14.11 0.47 -12.80
CA GLY A 34 15.41 1.17 -12.77
C GLY A 34 16.51 0.47 -11.95
N GLU A 35 17.71 1.07 -11.93
CA GLU A 35 18.82 0.56 -11.11
C GLU A 35 18.57 0.82 -9.62
N MET A 36 18.29 -0.25 -8.87
CA MET A 36 18.04 -0.18 -7.43
C MET A 36 19.29 0.14 -6.60
N TYR A 37 20.46 -0.25 -7.12
CA TYR A 37 21.74 -0.13 -6.44
C TYR A 37 22.79 0.41 -7.39
N LEU A 38 23.56 1.41 -6.95
CA LEU A 38 24.77 1.81 -7.65
C LEU A 38 25.80 0.69 -7.47
N ASN A 39 26.32 0.15 -8.59
CA ASN A 39 27.48 -0.72 -8.57
C ASN A 39 28.69 0.07 -8.09
N SER A 40 29.03 -0.01 -6.80
CA SER A 40 30.32 0.46 -6.31
C SER A 40 31.39 -0.50 -6.83
N SER A 41 32.08 -0.10 -7.91
CA SER A 41 33.22 -0.84 -8.46
C SER A 41 34.29 -1.07 -7.40
N ILE A 42 34.60 -2.35 -7.23
CA ILE A 42 35.64 -3.02 -6.46
C ILE A 42 36.90 -2.17 -6.22
N GLY A 43 37.20 -1.96 -4.94
CA GLY A 43 38.49 -1.42 -4.48
C GLY A 43 38.71 -1.73 -3.00
N CYS A 44 39.43 -2.82 -2.73
CA CYS A 44 40.06 -3.15 -1.44
C CYS A 44 39.15 -3.45 -0.24
N GLY A 45 38.93 -4.74 0.04
CA GLY A 45 38.81 -5.30 1.40
C GLY A 45 37.60 -4.95 2.27
N GLU A 46 36.85 -3.89 1.99
CA GLU A 46 35.68 -3.50 2.76
C GLU A 46 34.40 -3.85 2.00
N THR A 47 33.55 -4.66 2.61
CA THR A 47 32.16 -4.87 2.16
C THR A 47 31.40 -3.55 2.29
N LEU A 48 31.52 -2.68 1.28
CA LEU A 48 30.66 -1.51 1.14
C LEU A 48 29.22 -2.01 0.98
N ARG A 49 28.35 -1.62 1.92
CA ARG A 49 26.91 -1.85 1.77
C ARG A 49 26.48 -1.19 0.45
N PRO A 50 25.75 -1.91 -0.43
CA PRO A 50 25.32 -1.34 -1.70
C PRO A 50 24.47 -0.09 -1.43
N ILE A 51 24.89 1.04 -2.02
CA ILE A 51 24.23 2.33 -1.83
C ILE A 51 23.01 2.34 -2.77
N LYS A 52 21.81 2.48 -2.19
CA LYS A 52 20.58 2.65 -2.96
C LYS A 52 20.67 3.93 -3.79
N THR A 53 20.20 3.90 -5.02
CA THR A 53 20.10 5.12 -5.84
C THR A 53 19.09 6.09 -5.19
N VAL A 54 19.29 7.39 -5.41
CA VAL A 54 18.36 8.43 -4.91
C VAL A 54 16.97 8.26 -5.53
N GLU A 55 16.93 7.81 -6.79
CA GLU A 55 15.71 7.48 -7.53
C GLU A 55 14.97 6.30 -6.90
N PHE A 56 15.68 5.20 -6.63
CA PHE A 56 15.08 4.05 -5.95
C PHE A 56 14.59 4.37 -4.54
N THR A 57 15.33 5.19 -3.79
CA THR A 57 14.91 5.62 -2.44
C THR A 57 13.64 6.46 -2.49
N SER A 58 13.55 7.38 -3.45
CA SER A 58 12.38 8.22 -3.65
C SER A 58 11.16 7.42 -4.09
N TRP A 59 11.37 6.45 -4.99
CA TRP A 59 10.33 5.50 -5.38
C TRP A 59 9.89 4.62 -4.21
N GLU A 60 10.83 4.06 -3.43
CA GLU A 60 10.53 3.19 -2.28
C GLU A 60 9.68 3.90 -1.21
N ILE A 61 9.95 5.19 -0.95
CA ILE A 61 9.16 5.99 -0.01
C ILE A 61 7.73 6.18 -0.53
N LYS A 62 7.56 6.55 -1.80
CA LYS A 62 6.24 6.73 -2.41
C LYS A 62 5.46 5.42 -2.46
N HIS A 63 6.13 4.34 -2.85
CA HIS A 63 5.55 3.01 -2.94
C HIS A 63 5.08 2.50 -1.58
N LYS A 64 5.93 2.60 -0.54
CA LYS A 64 5.54 2.24 0.84
C LYS A 64 4.40 3.11 1.37
N ALA A 65 4.38 4.40 1.05
CA ALA A 65 3.28 5.27 1.45
C ALA A 65 1.97 4.84 0.79
N SER A 66 1.96 4.62 -0.52
CA SER A 66 0.80 4.14 -1.28
C SER A 66 0.28 2.80 -0.75
N LEU A 67 1.18 1.85 -0.51
CA LEU A 67 0.84 0.53 0.03
C LEU A 67 0.24 0.63 1.44
N ARG A 68 0.78 1.52 2.29
CA ARG A 68 0.21 1.82 3.61
C ARG A 68 -1.18 2.44 3.51
N TYR A 69 -1.43 3.34 2.56
CA TYR A 69 -2.75 3.93 2.35
C TYR A 69 -3.76 2.88 1.87
N GLY A 70 -3.41 2.05 0.90
CA GLY A 70 -4.25 0.94 0.43
C GLY A 70 -4.62 -0.03 1.56
N LEU A 71 -3.64 -0.42 2.39
CA LEU A 71 -3.86 -1.29 3.54
C LEU A 71 -4.76 -0.64 4.61
N SER A 72 -4.63 0.67 4.81
CA SER A 72 -5.43 1.42 5.78
C SER A 72 -6.88 1.53 5.33
N LEU A 73 -7.13 1.74 4.03
CA LEU A 73 -8.46 1.72 3.42
C LEU A 73 -9.15 0.36 3.58
N LEU A 74 -8.43 -0.72 3.29
CA LEU A 74 -8.91 -2.10 3.48
C LEU A 74 -9.26 -2.40 4.95
N SER A 75 -8.39 -1.97 5.87
CA SER A 75 -8.66 -2.17 7.29
C SER A 75 -9.92 -1.41 7.72
N LEU A 76 -10.09 -0.18 7.23
CA LEU A 76 -11.23 0.66 7.57
C LEU A 76 -12.55 0.15 6.97
N GLY A 77 -12.53 -0.35 5.73
CA GLY A 77 -13.70 -0.99 5.11
C GLY A 77 -14.12 -2.26 5.84
N PHE A 78 -13.17 -3.11 6.23
CA PHE A 78 -13.42 -4.28 7.08
C PHE A 78 -14.00 -3.90 8.44
N PHE A 79 -13.48 -2.86 9.11
CA PHE A 79 -14.03 -2.39 10.37
C PHE A 79 -15.45 -1.83 10.22
N LEU A 80 -15.74 -1.09 9.15
CA LEU A 80 -17.10 -0.61 8.86
C LEU A 80 -18.07 -1.76 8.62
N GLN A 81 -17.68 -2.78 7.86
CA GLN A 81 -18.52 -3.97 7.66
C GLN A 81 -18.75 -4.70 8.99
N GLY A 82 -17.70 -4.84 9.81
CA GLY A 82 -17.80 -5.39 11.15
C GLY A 82 -18.85 -4.66 11.97
N THR A 83 -18.73 -3.34 12.13
CA THR A 83 -19.69 -2.55 12.93
C THR A 83 -21.09 -2.57 12.33
N GLY A 84 -21.24 -2.55 11.01
CA GLY A 84 -22.52 -2.64 10.32
C GLY A 84 -23.24 -3.98 10.47
N ILE A 85 -22.52 -5.07 10.81
CA ILE A 85 -23.12 -6.40 11.11
C ILE A 85 -23.61 -6.47 12.58
N TRP A 86 -22.97 -5.73 13.49
CA TRP A 86 -23.31 -5.72 14.91
C TRP A 86 -24.41 -4.72 15.29
N ILE A 87 -24.78 -3.81 14.38
CA ILE A 87 -25.85 -2.80 14.53
C ILE A 87 -27.12 -3.31 13.85
#